data_AF-A0A2N2VN82-F1
#
_entry.id   AF-A0A2N2VN82-F1
#
_cell.length_a   1.000
_cell.length_b   1.000
_cell.length_c   1.000
_cell.angle_alpha   90.00
_cell.angle_beta   90.00
_cell.angle_gamma   90.00
#
_symmetry.space_group_name_H-M   'P 1'
#
loop_
_entity.id
_entity.type
_entity.pdbx_description
1 polymer ?
#
loop_
_entity_poly.entity_id
_entity_poly.type
_entity_poly.pdbx_seq_one_letter_code
_entity_poly.pdbx_strand_id
1 'polypeptide(L)'
;MTLTERILATILGGITLWLITKIASYFVKRSRIQAALLADIKIHIAGAIEQRDAVAKLIEVHVVEGQKLPFPISYNVGEYPLYKSLQKDLPEYLRKAEIVKVVKFYQALWEMDVSINGLASTLGKWEKDEVVLSKEQVTHAKKRKERVDSFCQMITGSDVRELSDLPDDYRSVKGPETVVA
;
A
#
# COMPACT_ATOMS: atom_id res chain seq x y z
N MET A 1 -60.17 18.96 -1.81
CA MET A 1 -58.80 18.77 -2.31
C MET A 1 -58.82 18.89 -3.83
N THR A 2 -58.19 19.92 -4.38
CA THR A 2 -58.21 20.21 -5.82
C THR A 2 -57.29 19.25 -6.60
N LEU A 3 -57.51 19.10 -7.91
CA LEU A 3 -56.67 18.26 -8.78
C LEU A 3 -55.19 18.67 -8.69
N THR A 4 -54.94 19.97 -8.61
CA THR A 4 -53.61 20.58 -8.46
C THR A 4 -52.93 20.17 -7.15
N GLU A 5 -53.67 20.14 -6.02
CA GLU A 5 -53.15 19.67 -4.73
C GLU A 5 -52.74 18.19 -4.76
N ARG A 6 -53.50 17.34 -5.47
CA ARG A 6 -53.16 15.91 -5.63
C ARG A 6 -51.91 15.69 -6.47
N ILE A 7 -51.75 16.48 -7.53
CA ILE A 7 -50.56 16.45 -8.39
C ILE A 7 -49.34 16.92 -7.58
N LEU A 8 -49.44 18.04 -6.87
CA LEU A 8 -48.39 18.55 -6.00
C LEU A 8 -47.99 17.55 -4.90
N ALA A 9 -48.96 16.91 -4.25
CA ALA A 9 -48.69 15.89 -3.24
C ALA A 9 -47.96 14.67 -3.82
N THR A 10 -48.33 14.23 -5.03
CA THR A 10 -47.66 13.11 -5.72
C THR A 10 -46.22 13.48 -6.10
N ILE A 11 -45.99 14.69 -6.63
CA ILE A 11 -44.64 15.18 -6.97
C ILE A 11 -43.77 15.28 -5.72
N LEU A 12 -44.28 15.88 -4.63
CA LEU A 12 -43.59 15.97 -3.36
C LEU A 12 -43.28 14.60 -2.76
N GLY A 13 -44.23 13.67 -2.82
CA GLY A 13 -44.03 12.28 -2.39
C GLY A 13 -42.95 11.57 -3.19
N GLY A 14 -42.95 11.72 -4.52
CA GLY A 14 -41.93 11.17 -5.41
C GLY A 14 -40.53 11.72 -5.14
N ILE A 15 -40.41 13.05 -4.98
CA ILE A 15 -39.15 13.71 -4.63
C ILE A 15 -38.63 13.23 -3.26
N THR A 16 -39.52 13.13 -2.28
CA THR A 16 -39.15 12.69 -0.92
C THR A 16 -38.63 11.25 -0.93
N LEU A 17 -39.33 10.33 -1.61
CA LEU A 17 -38.89 8.94 -1.74
C LEU A 17 -37.56 8.83 -2.49
N TRP A 18 -37.38 9.61 -3.56
CA TRP A 18 -36.13 9.68 -4.29
C TRP A 18 -34.97 10.19 -3.41
N LEU A 19 -35.21 11.22 -2.59
CA LEU A 19 -34.21 11.74 -1.67
C LEU A 19 -33.81 10.69 -0.61
N ILE A 20 -34.79 10.00 -0.01
CA ILE A 20 -34.53 8.95 0.98
C ILE A 20 -33.73 7.80 0.37
N THR A 21 -34.11 7.31 -0.81
CA THR A 21 -33.40 6.22 -1.48
C THR A 21 -31.99 6.61 -1.89
N LYS A 22 -31.76 7.86 -2.32
CA LYS A 22 -30.43 8.39 -2.59
C LYS A 22 -29.57 8.45 -1.33
N ILE A 23 -30.10 8.98 -0.23
CA ILE A 23 -29.40 9.06 1.06
C ILE A 23 -29.05 7.64 1.56
N ALA A 24 -30.01 6.72 1.55
CA ALA A 24 -29.77 5.33 1.97
C ALA A 24 -28.71 4.65 1.10
N SER A 25 -28.80 4.80 -0.23
CA SER A 25 -27.81 4.24 -1.17
C SER A 25 -26.41 4.81 -0.93
N TYR A 26 -26.32 6.10 -0.63
CA TYR A 26 -25.06 6.76 -0.30
C TYR A 26 -24.41 6.15 0.94
N PHE A 27 -25.17 5.99 2.04
CA PHE A 27 -24.65 5.39 3.28
C PHE A 27 -24.20 3.94 3.10
N VAL A 28 -24.98 3.14 2.35
CA VAL A 28 -24.62 1.74 2.05
C VAL A 28 -23.33 1.67 1.23
N LYS A 29 -23.21 2.48 0.17
CA LYS A 29 -21.98 2.53 -0.64
C LYS A 29 -20.78 2.99 0.17
N ARG A 30 -20.94 4.06 0.96
CA ARG A 30 -19.88 4.57 1.84
C ARG A 30 -19.35 3.50 2.78
N SER A 31 -20.25 2.80 3.48
CA SER A 31 -19.89 1.73 4.40
C SER A 31 -19.13 0.60 3.68
N ARG A 32 -19.61 0.18 2.50
CA ARG A 32 -18.95 -0.87 1.70
C ARG A 32 -17.55 -0.46 1.24
N ILE A 33 -17.36 0.77 0.76
CA ILE A 33 -16.05 1.26 0.32
C ILE A 33 -15.08 1.32 1.49
N GLN A 34 -15.52 1.85 2.64
CA GLN A 34 -14.69 1.91 3.84
C GLN A 34 -14.27 0.51 4.31
N ALA A 35 -15.22 -0.42 4.38
CA ALA A 35 -14.93 -1.81 4.78
C ALA A 35 -13.99 -2.51 3.80
N ALA A 36 -14.19 -2.34 2.49
CA ALA A 36 -13.36 -2.92 1.45
C ALA A 36 -11.92 -2.40 1.53
N LEU A 37 -11.74 -1.08 1.62
CA LEU A 37 -10.41 -0.47 1.77
C LEU A 37 -9.72 -0.90 3.05
N LEU A 38 -10.44 -0.92 4.17
CA LEU A 38 -9.87 -1.34 5.46
C LEU A 38 -9.40 -2.80 5.42
N ALA A 39 -10.18 -3.69 4.79
CA ALA A 39 -9.78 -5.09 4.62
C ALA A 39 -8.52 -5.21 3.76
N ASP A 40 -8.46 -4.48 2.65
CA ASP A 40 -7.32 -4.46 1.73
C ASP A 40 -6.05 -3.92 2.39
N ILE A 41 -6.17 -2.82 3.15
CA ILE A 41 -5.09 -2.26 3.96
C ILE A 41 -4.53 -3.30 4.93
N LYS A 42 -5.41 -4.02 5.65
CA LYS A 42 -4.98 -5.05 6.61
C LYS A 42 -4.26 -6.21 5.93
N ILE A 43 -4.74 -6.64 4.76
CA ILE A 43 -4.08 -7.67 3.95
C ILE A 43 -2.67 -7.20 3.56
N HIS A 44 -2.53 -5.95 3.10
CA HIS A 44 -1.24 -5.42 2.70
C HIS A 44 -0.29 -5.16 3.86
N ILE A 45 -0.79 -4.80 5.05
CA ILE A 45 0.03 -4.72 6.28
C ILE A 45 0.62 -6.10 6.60
N ALA A 46 -0.20 -7.15 6.58
CA ALA A 46 0.28 -8.51 6.81
C ALA A 46 1.29 -8.95 5.73
N GLY A 47 1.00 -8.68 4.45
CA GLY A 47 1.90 -8.97 3.34
C GLY A 47 3.24 -8.24 3.44
N ALA A 48 3.26 -6.99 3.92
CA ALA A 48 4.50 -6.25 4.13
C ALA A 48 5.40 -6.92 5.19
N ILE A 49 4.81 -7.46 6.26
CA ILE A 49 5.55 -8.22 7.30
C ILE A 49 6.18 -9.47 6.67
N GLU A 50 5.39 -10.24 5.92
CA GLU A 50 5.89 -11.46 5.26
C GLU A 50 7.01 -11.17 4.26
N GLN A 51 6.86 -10.11 3.46
CA GLN A 51 7.88 -9.67 2.51
C GLN A 51 9.17 -9.24 3.22
N ARG A 52 9.05 -8.47 4.30
CA ARG A 52 10.19 -8.06 5.13
C ARG A 52 10.94 -9.28 5.65
N ASP A 53 10.24 -10.25 6.20
CA ASP A 53 10.84 -11.46 6.77
C ASP A 53 11.51 -12.31 5.68
N ALA A 54 10.91 -12.41 4.50
CA ALA A 54 11.51 -13.08 3.34
C ALA A 54 12.81 -12.39 2.88
N VAL A 55 12.81 -11.05 2.81
CA VAL A 55 14.01 -10.26 2.48
C VAL A 55 15.08 -10.43 3.56
N ALA A 56 14.71 -10.39 4.84
CA ALA A 56 15.64 -10.58 5.94
C ALA A 56 16.33 -11.94 5.86
N LYS A 57 15.54 -13.00 5.66
CA LYS A 57 16.06 -14.37 5.50
C LYS A 57 16.97 -14.50 4.28
N LEU A 58 16.60 -13.91 3.15
CA LEU A 58 17.42 -13.91 1.94
C LEU A 58 18.81 -13.31 2.21
N ILE A 59 18.84 -12.12 2.83
CA ILE A 59 20.09 -11.39 3.07
C ILE A 59 20.94 -12.05 4.14
N GLU A 60 20.34 -12.50 5.24
CA GLU A 60 21.09 -13.07 6.37
C GLU A 60 21.66 -14.45 6.08
N VAL A 61 20.97 -15.26 5.26
CA VAL A 61 21.36 -16.65 5.00
C VAL A 61 22.20 -16.78 3.72
N HIS A 62 21.91 -15.99 2.68
CA HIS A 62 22.47 -16.23 1.35
C HIS A 62 23.43 -15.14 0.85
N VAL A 63 23.47 -13.97 1.49
CA VAL A 63 24.39 -12.88 1.10
C VAL A 63 25.61 -12.90 2.03
N VAL A 64 26.55 -13.79 1.72
CA VAL A 64 27.74 -14.07 2.54
C VAL A 64 29.00 -13.71 1.75
N GLU A 65 29.96 -13.06 2.43
CA GLU A 65 31.25 -12.67 1.84
C GLU A 65 32.03 -13.90 1.36
N GLY A 66 32.65 -13.80 0.19
CA GLY A 66 33.44 -14.88 -0.41
C GLY A 66 32.61 -15.99 -1.06
N GLN A 67 31.29 -15.89 -1.08
CA GLN A 67 30.39 -16.85 -1.72
C GLN A 67 29.69 -16.23 -2.93
N LYS A 68 29.30 -17.08 -3.90
CA LYS A 68 28.37 -16.70 -4.97
C LYS A 68 26.94 -16.86 -4.47
N LEU A 69 26.00 -16.17 -5.11
CA LEU A 69 24.58 -16.39 -4.85
C LEU A 69 24.15 -17.77 -5.38
N PRO A 70 23.41 -18.57 -4.59
CA PRO A 70 23.17 -19.97 -4.93
C PRO A 70 21.94 -20.23 -5.83
N PHE A 71 21.13 -19.21 -6.10
CA PHE A 71 19.91 -19.34 -6.90
C PHE A 71 19.50 -18.00 -7.52
N PRO A 72 18.76 -18.04 -8.65
CA PRO A 72 18.22 -16.84 -9.27
C PRO A 72 17.23 -16.14 -8.35
N ILE A 73 17.34 -14.82 -8.27
CA ILE A 73 16.49 -13.96 -7.44
C ILE A 73 15.70 -13.03 -8.35
N SER A 74 14.39 -13.03 -8.21
CA SER A 74 13.50 -12.09 -8.91
C SER A 74 12.38 -11.65 -7.98
N TYR A 75 11.85 -10.46 -8.24
CA TYR A 75 10.72 -9.90 -7.51
C TYR A 75 9.81 -9.18 -8.50
N ASN A 76 8.50 -9.34 -8.31
CA ASN A 76 7.50 -8.63 -9.09
C ASN A 76 6.82 -7.62 -8.18
N VAL A 77 6.86 -6.35 -8.59
CA VAL A 77 6.16 -5.26 -7.89
C VAL A 77 4.66 -5.57 -7.87
N GLY A 78 4.05 -5.45 -6.70
CA GLY A 78 2.63 -5.73 -6.51
C GLY A 78 1.73 -4.77 -7.30
N GLU A 79 0.54 -5.25 -7.65
CA GLU A 79 -0.55 -4.41 -8.12
C GLU A 79 -1.60 -4.21 -7.03
N TYR A 80 -2.22 -3.02 -6.99
CA TYR A 80 -3.29 -2.68 -6.04
C TYR A 80 -4.63 -2.49 -6.77
N PRO A 81 -5.24 -3.57 -7.31
CA PRO A 81 -6.41 -3.48 -8.19
C PRO A 81 -7.65 -2.93 -7.49
N LEU A 82 -7.89 -3.29 -6.22
CA LEU A 82 -9.02 -2.78 -5.46
C LEU A 82 -8.92 -1.26 -5.30
N TYR A 83 -7.79 -0.76 -4.81
CA TYR A 83 -7.55 0.68 -4.69
C TYR A 83 -7.70 1.42 -6.02
N LYS A 84 -7.10 0.90 -7.10
CA LYS A 84 -7.26 1.47 -8.45
C LYS A 84 -8.73 1.53 -8.90
N SER A 85 -9.49 0.47 -8.65
CA SER A 85 -10.91 0.40 -9.03
C SER A 85 -11.79 1.40 -8.27
N LEU A 86 -11.46 1.67 -7.00
CA LEU A 86 -12.23 2.55 -6.13
C LEU A 86 -11.80 4.02 -6.20
N GLN A 87 -10.65 4.32 -6.82
CA GLN A 87 -10.01 5.64 -6.78
C GLN A 87 -10.94 6.80 -7.22
N LYS A 88 -11.79 6.55 -8.22
CA LYS A 88 -12.73 7.56 -8.75
C LYS A 88 -13.88 7.85 -7.80
N ASP A 89 -14.25 6.88 -6.97
CA ASP A 89 -15.39 6.96 -6.06
C ASP A 89 -14.99 7.54 -4.69
N LEU A 90 -13.71 7.48 -4.31
CA LEU A 90 -13.24 7.94 -3.00
C LEU A 90 -13.67 9.38 -2.64
N PRO A 91 -13.60 10.38 -3.54
CA PRO A 91 -14.01 11.76 -3.22
C PRO A 91 -15.50 11.91 -2.87
N GLU A 92 -16.36 11.00 -3.35
CA GLU A 92 -17.79 11.03 -3.06
C GLU A 92 -18.09 10.46 -1.67
N TYR A 93 -17.37 9.41 -1.26
CA TYR A 93 -17.73 8.62 -0.08
C TYR A 93 -16.80 8.77 1.13
N LEU A 94 -15.60 9.34 0.96
CA LEU A 94 -14.62 9.52 2.03
C LEU A 94 -14.37 11.00 2.34
N ARG A 95 -13.96 11.28 3.59
CA ARG A 95 -13.49 12.60 3.98
C ARG A 95 -12.12 12.86 3.35
N LYS A 96 -11.83 14.12 3.02
CA LYS A 96 -10.53 14.53 2.45
C LYS A 96 -9.33 14.01 3.25
N ALA A 97 -9.40 14.04 4.58
CA ALA A 97 -8.34 13.53 5.44
C ALA A 97 -8.15 12.01 5.30
N GLU A 98 -9.24 11.23 5.26
CA GLU A 98 -9.21 9.78 5.04
C GLU A 98 -8.59 9.45 3.67
N ILE A 99 -8.95 10.19 2.62
CA ILE A 99 -8.39 10.01 1.27
C ILE A 99 -6.88 10.23 1.28
N VAL A 100 -6.41 11.32 1.89
CA VAL A 100 -4.97 11.62 1.96
C VAL A 100 -4.21 10.50 2.67
N LYS A 101 -4.75 9.98 3.77
CA LYS A 101 -4.15 8.86 4.51
C LYS A 101 -4.08 7.58 3.67
N VAL A 102 -5.18 7.22 3.01
CA VAL A 102 -5.24 6.04 2.12
C VAL A 102 -4.23 6.17 0.98
N VAL A 103 -4.17 7.33 0.31
CA VAL A 103 -3.22 7.58 -0.78
C VAL A 103 -1.78 7.41 -0.30
N LYS A 104 -1.44 8.00 0.86
CA LYS A 104 -0.09 7.89 1.44
C LYS A 104 0.27 6.46 1.82
N PHE A 105 -0.67 5.69 2.35
CA PHE A 105 -0.47 4.28 2.66
C PHE A 105 -0.09 3.46 1.42
N TYR A 106 -0.87 3.55 0.33
CA TYR A 106 -0.55 2.83 -0.91
C TYR A 106 0.72 3.35 -1.58
N GLN A 107 1.03 4.64 -1.44
CA GLN A 107 2.32 5.17 -1.90
C GLN A 107 3.48 4.55 -1.12
N ALA A 108 3.39 4.44 0.20
CA ALA A 108 4.43 3.83 1.03
C ALA A 108 4.64 2.34 0.70
N LEU A 109 3.55 1.60 0.47
CA LEU A 109 3.59 0.21 -0.02
C LEU A 109 4.31 0.11 -1.37
N TRP A 110 3.96 0.98 -2.31
CA TRP A 110 4.60 1.00 -3.62
C TRP A 110 6.09 1.32 -3.52
N GLU A 111 6.49 2.28 -2.68
CA GLU A 111 7.88 2.61 -2.43
C GLU A 111 8.65 1.44 -1.80
N MET A 112 8.01 0.69 -0.89
CA MET A 112 8.56 -0.56 -0.34
C MET A 112 8.78 -1.60 -1.45
N ASP A 113 7.77 -1.87 -2.27
CA ASP A 113 7.86 -2.83 -3.37
C ASP A 113 8.95 -2.47 -4.38
N VAL A 114 9.09 -1.18 -4.71
CA VAL A 114 10.17 -0.69 -5.58
C VAL A 114 11.54 -0.88 -4.93
N SER A 115 11.65 -0.68 -3.62
CA SER A 115 12.90 -0.92 -2.88
C SER A 115 13.28 -2.40 -2.89
N ILE A 116 12.31 -3.30 -2.67
CA ILE A 116 12.52 -4.76 -2.73
C ILE A 116 12.92 -5.17 -4.15
N ASN A 117 12.23 -4.67 -5.17
CA ASN A 117 12.57 -4.94 -6.56
C ASN A 117 14.00 -4.48 -6.91
N GLY A 118 14.39 -3.28 -6.46
CA GLY A 118 15.73 -2.76 -6.67
C GLY A 118 16.82 -3.60 -6.00
N LEU A 119 16.53 -4.17 -4.82
CA LEU A 119 17.41 -5.14 -4.16
C LEU A 119 17.48 -6.45 -4.95
N ALA A 120 16.33 -7.04 -5.29
CA ALA A 120 16.25 -8.30 -6.04
C ALA A 120 16.95 -8.21 -7.40
N SER A 121 16.78 -7.10 -8.14
CA SER A 121 17.45 -6.86 -9.42
C SER A 121 18.97 -6.77 -9.26
N THR A 122 19.46 -6.15 -8.18
CA THR A 122 20.90 -6.09 -7.89
C THR A 122 21.46 -7.48 -7.60
N LEU A 123 20.79 -8.24 -6.75
CA LEU A 123 21.19 -9.61 -6.40
C LEU A 123 21.12 -10.53 -7.62
N GLY A 124 20.05 -10.47 -8.40
CA GLY A 124 19.90 -11.23 -9.64
C GLY A 124 20.98 -10.90 -10.67
N LYS A 125 21.45 -9.66 -10.73
CA LYS A 125 22.60 -9.29 -11.56
C LYS A 125 23.89 -9.96 -11.07
N TRP A 126 24.18 -9.88 -9.77
CA TRP A 126 25.36 -10.52 -9.19
C TRP A 126 25.35 -12.03 -9.34
N GLU A 127 24.17 -12.66 -9.26
CA GLU A 127 23.99 -14.08 -9.52
C GLU A 127 24.28 -14.42 -10.98
N LYS A 128 23.65 -13.71 -11.93
CA LYS A 128 23.85 -13.91 -13.37
C LYS A 128 25.30 -13.72 -13.81
N ASP A 129 25.98 -12.73 -13.23
CA ASP A 129 27.39 -12.42 -13.50
C ASP A 129 28.35 -13.35 -12.71
N GLU A 130 27.81 -14.32 -11.96
CA GLU A 130 28.53 -15.25 -11.09
C GLU A 130 29.52 -14.60 -10.13
N VAL A 131 29.17 -13.43 -9.60
CA VAL A 131 30.06 -12.62 -8.77
C VAL A 131 30.29 -13.29 -7.42
N VAL A 132 31.55 -13.43 -7.05
CA VAL A 132 31.95 -13.77 -5.67
C VAL A 132 31.81 -12.51 -4.82
N LEU A 133 30.96 -12.56 -3.79
CA LEU A 133 30.55 -11.38 -3.05
C LEU A 133 31.71 -10.79 -2.23
N SER A 134 32.01 -9.51 -2.49
CA SER A 134 32.92 -8.72 -1.66
C SER A 134 32.24 -8.19 -0.40
N LYS A 135 33.03 -7.76 0.57
CA LYS A 135 32.55 -7.11 1.79
C LYS A 135 31.67 -5.88 1.50
N GLU A 136 32.04 -5.09 0.50
CA GLU A 136 31.29 -3.90 0.08
C GLU A 136 29.90 -4.28 -0.47
N GLN A 137 29.83 -5.36 -1.24
CA GLN A 137 28.56 -5.85 -1.80
C GLN A 137 27.63 -6.39 -0.71
N VAL A 138 28.17 -7.18 0.22
CA VAL A 138 27.42 -7.66 1.39
C VAL A 138 26.91 -6.47 2.22
N THR A 139 27.77 -5.48 2.47
CA THR A 139 27.40 -4.27 3.22
C THR A 139 26.32 -3.46 2.48
N HIS A 140 26.43 -3.31 1.16
CA HIS A 140 25.45 -2.62 0.34
C HIS A 140 24.08 -3.33 0.37
N ALA A 141 24.05 -4.67 0.30
CA ALA A 141 22.83 -5.45 0.40
C ALA A 141 22.18 -5.33 1.79
N LYS A 142 22.97 -5.37 2.87
CA LYS A 142 22.49 -5.15 4.24
C LYS A 142 21.89 -3.75 4.44
N LYS A 143 22.53 -2.69 3.92
CA LYS A 143 21.96 -1.33 3.94
C LYS A 143 20.65 -1.22 3.17
N ARG A 144 20.52 -1.94 2.05
CA ARG A 144 19.25 -2.00 1.30
C ARG A 144 18.16 -2.76 2.05
N LYS A 145 18.49 -3.83 2.76
CA LYS A 145 17.58 -4.52 3.69
C LYS A 145 17.08 -3.56 4.78
N GLU A 146 17.98 -2.82 5.42
CA GLU A 146 17.61 -1.84 6.46
C GLU A 146 16.60 -0.80 5.96
N ARG A 147 16.71 -0.39 4.68
CA ARG A 147 15.73 0.49 4.05
C ARG A 147 14.35 -0.17 3.91
N VAL A 148 14.30 -1.45 3.50
CA VAL A 148 13.04 -2.21 3.44
C VAL A 148 12.44 -2.37 4.84
N ASP A 149 13.27 -2.66 5.85
CA ASP A 149 12.85 -2.72 7.25
C ASP A 149 12.21 -1.40 7.70
N SER A 150 12.82 -0.26 7.35
CA SER A 150 12.28 1.07 7.67
C SER A 150 10.91 1.32 7.03
N PHE A 151 10.72 0.95 5.75
CA PHE A 151 9.40 1.05 5.12
C PHE A 151 8.36 0.16 5.79
N CYS A 152 8.71 -1.11 6.06
CA CYS A 152 7.81 -2.04 6.72
C CYS A 152 7.39 -1.52 8.09
N GLN A 153 8.32 -1.01 8.91
CA GLN A 153 8.00 -0.45 10.23
C GLN A 153 7.00 0.71 10.17
N MET A 154 7.08 1.57 9.15
CA MET A 154 6.10 2.65 8.98
C MET A 154 4.72 2.14 8.57
N ILE A 155 4.69 1.13 7.70
CA ILE A 155 3.44 0.52 7.22
C ILE A 155 2.74 -0.23 8.35
N THR A 156 3.50 -0.91 9.21
CA THR A 156 2.97 -1.82 10.25
C THR A 156 2.91 -1.20 11.64
N GLY A 157 3.43 0.02 11.83
CA GLY A 157 3.59 0.65 13.14
C GLY A 157 2.29 1.10 13.82
N SER A 158 1.13 0.95 13.17
CA SER A 158 -0.17 1.37 13.72
C SER A 158 -1.19 0.23 13.65
N ASP A 159 -1.95 0.04 14.74
CA ASP A 159 -3.11 -0.87 14.77
C ASP A 159 -4.29 -0.18 14.04
N VAL A 160 -4.50 -0.53 12.77
CA VAL A 160 -5.52 0.11 11.92
C VAL A 160 -6.88 -0.56 12.14
N ARG A 161 -7.79 0.12 12.87
CA ARG A 161 -9.17 -0.34 13.08
C ARG A 161 -10.16 0.37 12.18
N GLU A 162 -9.86 1.62 11.82
CA GLU A 162 -10.57 2.44 10.86
C GLU A 162 -9.60 3.22 9.96
N LEU A 163 -10.11 3.78 8.85
CA LEU A 163 -9.26 4.52 7.90
C LEU A 163 -8.62 5.78 8.52
N SER A 164 -9.24 6.35 9.56
CA SER A 164 -8.69 7.48 10.32
C SER A 164 -7.45 7.13 11.13
N ASP A 165 -7.26 5.85 11.49
CA ASP A 165 -6.13 5.37 12.29
C ASP A 165 -4.83 5.30 11.48
N LEU A 166 -4.92 5.39 10.14
CA LEU A 166 -3.74 5.42 9.29
C LEU A 166 -2.83 6.61 9.67
N PRO A 167 -1.50 6.41 9.72
CA PRO A 167 -0.53 7.48 9.91
C PRO A 167 -0.72 8.67 8.98
N ASP A 168 -0.49 9.86 9.52
CA ASP A 168 -0.44 11.10 8.73
C ASP A 168 0.90 11.28 7.99
N ASP A 169 1.95 10.56 8.41
CA ASP A 169 3.28 10.64 7.84
C ASP A 169 3.87 9.23 7.62
N TYR A 170 4.38 9.01 6.42
CA TYR A 170 5.05 7.77 5.98
C TYR A 170 6.47 8.07 5.44
N ARG A 171 7.07 9.22 5.82
CA ARG A 171 8.43 9.55 5.41
C ARG A 171 9.43 8.56 5.99
N SER A 172 10.07 7.78 5.12
CA SER A 172 11.18 6.90 5.50
C SER A 172 12.35 7.71 6.05
N VAL A 173 13.12 7.09 6.96
CA VAL A 173 14.44 7.62 7.34
C VAL A 173 15.25 7.76 6.06
N LYS A 174 15.77 8.96 5.77
CA LYS A 174 16.57 9.24 4.56
C LYS A 174 17.59 8.11 4.37
N GLY A 175 17.43 7.35 3.28
CA GLY A 175 18.37 6.29 2.93
C GLY A 175 19.78 6.85 2.69
N PRO A 176 20.81 5.98 2.64
CA PRO A 176 22.17 6.43 2.38
C PRO A 176 22.21 7.27 1.11
N GLU A 177 22.76 8.48 1.21
CA GLU A 177 23.00 9.34 0.06
C GLU A 177 23.72 8.51 -1.00
N THR A 178 23.17 8.50 -2.23
CA THR A 178 23.86 7.97 -3.39
C THR A 178 25.20 8.69 -3.48
N VAL A 179 26.27 8.02 -3.04
CA VAL A 179 27.63 8.42 -3.37
C VAL A 179 27.77 8.11 -4.86
N VAL A 180 27.46 9.10 -5.69
CA VAL A 180 27.85 9.09 -7.10
C VAL A 180 29.37 9.26 -7.08
N ALA A 181 30.08 8.17 -7.34
CA ALA A 181 31.51 8.19 -7.63
C ALA A 181 31.73 8.56 -9.10
#